data_AF-A0A3R9F7I5-F1
#
_entry.id   AF-A0A3R9F7I5-F1
#
_cell.length_a   1.000
_cell.length_b   1.000
_cell.length_c   1.000
_cell.angle_alpha   90.00
_cell.angle_beta   90.00
_cell.angle_gamma   90.00
#
_symmetry.space_group_name_H-M   'P 1'
#
loop_
_entity.id
_entity.type
_entity.pdbx_description
1 polymer ?
#
loop_
_entity_poly.entity_id
_entity_poly.type
_entity_poly.pdbx_seq_one_letter_code
_entity_poly.pdbx_strand_id
1 'polypeptide(L)'
;MRANAVIAAVALAAVALATPAAADVLPDRAQAVSLLETGGPGVSRAAETALLGSAADLQEFLATGRYRAQETDERVLVNQALSAGGPVTKRAAQQALDGTADDIRAFLATGLAQARIADDRIAVGQAMSTGGPTVNARAQKALDGTPADVRAFLETGLRQARDTDERITANQALSAGGPEVKAAAQTALDGTPDDIRYFLSVWRQVAAAGDAELAGIQAQVDYGKAAAAHHSAIGVQLARSRATTIASDARQANTDRLAGQRAKAQQDARVAAGAEADAEQQARDAAARAAQAKADNDKLLTDAADPALTVPNGRRASVYLLRNGGAAVKNAARAALSGSDDDVVTFVRGGLAVAQETDDRAAVSAIAADEKARPGLRQAARDALAGPYSAVVALLRTGDYPGRDTDDRVEVNQIMAAGGPATKSAAQRALDGTVADVREFLARGQYAAHVIDLRVKVTQTLSDGAEVDAVAQGVLDGPDSFLQPYLDGELAKARARDAFTAEHVAKVNALLAQLP
;
A
#
# COMPACT_ATOMS: atom_id res chain seq x y z
N MET A 1 35.18 -1.28 -74.46
CA MET A 1 36.21 -1.41 -73.39
C MET A 1 35.80 -2.63 -72.57
N ARG A 2 36.33 -3.82 -72.86
CA ARG A 2 37.45 -4.49 -72.15
C ARG A 2 37.20 -4.55 -70.63
N ALA A 3 37.20 -5.69 -69.92
CA ALA A 3 37.37 -7.11 -70.23
C ALA A 3 37.06 -7.95 -68.95
N ASN A 4 36.63 -9.20 -69.14
CA ASN A 4 36.94 -10.49 -68.45
C ASN A 4 37.36 -10.48 -66.95
N ALA A 5 37.00 -11.43 -66.08
CA ALA A 5 36.97 -12.89 -66.29
C ALA A 5 36.22 -13.63 -65.16
N VAL A 6 35.80 -14.85 -65.52
CA VAL A 6 35.18 -15.95 -64.75
C VAL A 6 36.19 -16.67 -63.87
N ILE A 7 35.80 -17.12 -62.66
CA ILE A 7 36.13 -18.46 -62.11
C ILE A 7 34.91 -19.00 -61.35
N ALA A 8 34.55 -20.25 -61.67
CA ALA A 8 33.46 -21.03 -61.10
C ALA A 8 33.98 -22.12 -60.14
N ALA A 9 33.02 -22.70 -59.39
CA ALA A 9 33.08 -23.98 -58.65
C ALA A 9 33.79 -23.89 -57.27
N VAL A 10 33.35 -24.51 -56.17
CA VAL A 10 32.52 -25.69 -55.90
C VAL A 10 31.89 -25.49 -54.52
N ALA A 11 30.59 -25.74 -54.34
CA ALA A 11 30.05 -26.05 -53.01
C ALA A 11 29.30 -27.38 -53.13
N LEU A 12 30.01 -28.44 -52.74
CA LEU A 12 29.47 -29.78 -52.54
C LEU A 12 28.19 -29.70 -51.71
N ALA A 13 27.16 -30.41 -52.19
CA ALA A 13 26.06 -30.86 -51.36
C ALA A 13 26.62 -31.71 -50.20
N ALA A 14 26.74 -31.10 -49.03
CA ALA A 14 26.68 -31.83 -47.78
C ALA A 14 25.21 -31.80 -47.35
N VAL A 15 24.45 -32.81 -47.77
CA VAL A 15 23.28 -33.24 -47.00
C VAL A 15 23.85 -33.79 -45.70
N ALA A 16 24.09 -32.88 -44.74
CA ALA A 16 24.15 -33.28 -43.35
C ALA A 16 22.75 -33.81 -43.05
N LEU A 17 22.65 -35.12 -42.87
CA LEU A 17 21.53 -35.71 -42.15
C LEU A 17 21.55 -35.07 -40.76
N ALA A 18 20.88 -33.93 -40.61
CA ALA A 18 20.34 -33.55 -39.33
C ALA A 18 19.55 -34.78 -38.89
N THR A 19 20.04 -35.45 -37.85
CA THR A 19 19.25 -36.49 -37.21
C THR A 19 17.89 -35.86 -36.90
N PRO A 20 16.76 -36.57 -37.10
CA PRO A 20 15.43 -35.99 -36.84
C PRO A 20 15.35 -35.34 -35.45
N ALA A 21 16.10 -35.87 -34.48
CA ALA A 21 16.29 -35.30 -33.15
C ALA A 21 16.86 -33.87 -33.09
N ALA A 22 17.70 -33.41 -34.01
CA ALA A 22 18.23 -32.04 -34.01
C ALA A 22 17.24 -31.03 -34.62
N ALA A 23 16.36 -31.48 -35.53
CA ALA A 23 15.35 -30.63 -36.16
C ALA A 23 14.15 -30.36 -35.23
N ASP A 24 13.79 -31.32 -34.37
CA ASP A 24 12.63 -31.22 -33.46
C ASP A 24 12.93 -30.39 -32.18
N VAL A 25 14.20 -30.19 -31.82
CA VAL A 25 14.60 -29.51 -30.56
C VAL A 25 14.37 -28.00 -30.58
N LEU A 26 14.48 -27.33 -31.73
CA LEU A 26 14.28 -25.87 -31.82
C LEU A 26 12.79 -25.49 -31.61
N PRO A 27 11.82 -26.15 -32.25
CA PRO A 27 10.40 -25.98 -31.90
C PRO A 27 10.10 -26.25 -30.42
N ASP A 28 10.67 -27.32 -29.86
CA ASP A 28 10.48 -27.68 -28.45
C ASP A 28 11.00 -26.60 -27.49
N ARG A 29 12.18 -26.03 -27.76
CA ARG A 29 12.76 -24.96 -26.94
C ARG A 29 11.91 -23.70 -27.00
N ALA A 30 11.46 -23.31 -28.19
CA ALA A 30 10.56 -22.17 -28.35
C ALA A 30 9.26 -22.36 -27.55
N GLN A 31 8.69 -23.57 -27.56
CA GLN A 31 7.49 -23.88 -26.78
C GLN A 31 7.76 -23.82 -25.26
N ALA A 32 8.88 -24.37 -24.79
CA ALA A 32 9.24 -24.31 -23.38
C ALA A 32 9.53 -22.87 -22.92
N VAL A 33 10.14 -22.03 -23.76
CA VAL A 33 10.32 -20.59 -23.46
C VAL A 33 8.99 -19.88 -23.35
N SER A 34 8.03 -20.15 -24.24
CA SER A 34 6.69 -19.60 -24.10
C SER A 34 6.05 -20.00 -22.76
N LEU A 35 6.20 -21.27 -22.33
CA LEU A 35 5.69 -21.75 -21.05
C LEU A 35 6.45 -21.17 -19.84
N LEU A 36 7.74 -20.87 -19.99
CA LEU A 36 8.53 -20.15 -18.98
C LEU A 36 7.98 -18.75 -18.73
N GLU A 37 7.52 -18.07 -19.77
CA GLU A 37 7.01 -16.69 -19.74
C GLU A 37 5.54 -16.58 -19.34
N THR A 38 4.69 -17.49 -19.83
CA THR A 38 3.23 -17.39 -19.67
C THR A 38 2.64 -18.41 -18.72
N GLY A 39 3.41 -19.45 -18.35
CA GLY A 39 2.95 -20.49 -17.44
C GLY A 39 2.82 -20.00 -15.99
N GLY A 40 2.03 -20.71 -15.19
CA GLY A 40 2.00 -20.52 -13.74
C GLY A 40 3.37 -20.80 -13.08
N PRO A 41 3.54 -20.48 -11.78
CA PRO A 41 4.84 -20.59 -11.11
C PRO A 41 5.50 -21.97 -11.21
N GLY A 42 4.73 -23.05 -11.11
CA GLY A 42 5.16 -24.43 -11.26
C GLY A 42 5.51 -24.78 -12.70
N VAL A 43 4.65 -24.39 -13.67
CA VAL A 43 4.93 -24.59 -15.11
C VAL A 43 6.20 -23.84 -15.53
N SER A 44 6.36 -22.59 -15.10
CA SER A 44 7.53 -21.75 -15.39
C SER A 44 8.81 -22.38 -14.83
N ARG A 45 8.77 -22.90 -13.60
CA ARG A 45 9.91 -23.60 -12.99
C ARG A 45 10.24 -24.91 -13.71
N ALA A 46 9.23 -25.69 -14.10
CA ALA A 46 9.43 -26.93 -14.83
C ALA A 46 10.00 -26.67 -16.23
N ALA A 47 9.54 -25.62 -16.92
CA ALA A 47 10.08 -25.16 -18.19
C ALA A 47 11.53 -24.72 -18.06
N GLU A 48 11.88 -23.97 -17.01
CA GLU A 48 13.26 -23.58 -16.71
C GLU A 48 14.16 -24.81 -16.54
N THR A 49 13.76 -25.77 -15.71
CA THR A 49 14.53 -27.02 -15.52
C THR A 49 14.73 -27.75 -16.85
N ALA A 50 13.70 -27.84 -17.68
CA ALA A 50 13.77 -28.49 -18.99
C ALA A 50 14.69 -27.75 -19.97
N LEU A 51 14.65 -26.41 -20.00
CA LEU A 51 15.50 -25.56 -20.85
C LEU A 51 16.99 -25.62 -20.47
N LEU A 52 17.27 -25.89 -19.20
CA LEU A 52 18.63 -26.05 -18.67
C LEU A 52 19.13 -27.51 -18.70
N GLY A 53 18.25 -28.45 -19.05
CA GLY A 53 18.53 -29.87 -19.17
C GLY A 53 18.90 -30.31 -20.58
N SER A 54 18.74 -31.61 -20.83
CA SER A 54 18.95 -32.26 -22.12
C SER A 54 17.74 -32.11 -23.05
N ALA A 55 17.92 -32.46 -24.33
CA ALA A 55 16.80 -32.56 -25.27
C ALA A 55 15.72 -33.57 -24.81
N ALA A 56 16.11 -34.64 -24.10
CA ALA A 56 15.17 -35.60 -23.55
C ALA A 56 14.32 -35.00 -22.41
N ASP A 57 14.93 -34.19 -21.53
CA ASP A 57 14.21 -33.49 -20.46
C ASP A 57 13.18 -32.51 -21.04
N LEU A 58 13.54 -31.85 -22.14
CA LEU A 58 12.66 -30.94 -22.87
C LEU A 58 11.45 -31.68 -23.47
N GLN A 59 11.69 -32.80 -24.14
CA GLN A 59 10.63 -33.64 -24.70
C GLN A 59 9.73 -34.21 -23.59
N GLU A 60 10.29 -34.68 -22.48
CA GLU A 60 9.52 -35.19 -21.34
C GLU A 60 8.64 -34.09 -20.72
N PHE A 61 9.19 -32.90 -20.55
CA PHE A 61 8.46 -31.74 -20.06
C PHE A 61 7.28 -31.40 -20.96
N LEU A 62 7.50 -31.31 -22.28
CA LEU A 62 6.43 -30.99 -23.22
C LEU A 62 5.41 -32.12 -23.32
N ALA A 63 5.83 -33.38 -23.30
CA ALA A 63 4.92 -34.52 -23.38
C ALA A 63 4.02 -34.64 -22.14
N THR A 64 4.60 -34.51 -20.94
CA THR A 64 3.88 -34.81 -19.68
C THR A 64 4.17 -33.84 -18.54
N GLY A 65 5.41 -33.35 -18.41
CA GLY A 65 5.83 -32.54 -17.26
C GLY A 65 5.03 -31.24 -17.10
N ARG A 66 4.70 -30.56 -18.20
CA ARG A 66 3.92 -29.31 -18.18
C ARG A 66 2.53 -29.49 -17.59
N TYR A 67 1.88 -30.62 -17.85
CA TYR A 67 0.53 -30.89 -17.35
C TYR A 67 0.53 -31.22 -15.86
N ARG A 68 1.56 -31.93 -15.37
CA ARG A 68 1.76 -32.17 -13.93
C ARG A 68 2.05 -30.88 -13.17
N ALA A 69 2.90 -30.03 -13.76
CA ALA A 69 3.22 -28.72 -13.19
C ALA A 69 1.98 -27.80 -13.18
N GLN A 70 1.20 -27.81 -14.25
CA GLN A 70 -0.06 -27.08 -14.33
C GLN A 70 -1.07 -27.56 -13.28
N GLU A 71 -1.25 -28.87 -13.09
CA GLU A 71 -2.13 -29.39 -12.04
C GLU A 71 -1.68 -28.92 -10.65
N THR A 72 -0.37 -28.89 -10.41
CA THR A 72 0.19 -28.39 -9.14
C THR A 72 -0.15 -26.92 -8.93
N ASP A 73 0.00 -26.08 -9.97
CA ASP A 73 -0.38 -24.66 -9.92
C ASP A 73 -1.88 -24.48 -9.70
N GLU A 74 -2.70 -25.25 -10.41
CA GLU A 74 -4.17 -25.24 -10.28
C GLU A 74 -4.58 -25.63 -8.84
N ARG A 75 -3.97 -26.68 -8.27
CA ARG A 75 -4.20 -27.06 -6.85
C ARG A 75 -3.82 -25.95 -5.88
N VAL A 76 -2.75 -25.22 -6.14
CA VAL A 76 -2.37 -24.06 -5.30
C VAL A 76 -3.46 -22.98 -5.38
N LEU A 77 -3.97 -22.67 -6.57
CA LEU A 77 -5.05 -21.69 -6.74
C LEU A 77 -6.34 -22.11 -6.02
N VAL A 78 -6.69 -23.40 -6.08
CA VAL A 78 -7.86 -23.92 -5.33
C VAL A 78 -7.63 -23.86 -3.82
N ASN A 79 -6.45 -24.19 -3.33
CA ASN A 79 -6.11 -24.05 -1.91
C ASN A 79 -6.15 -22.58 -1.44
N GLN A 80 -5.72 -21.63 -2.27
CA GLN A 80 -5.86 -20.21 -1.98
C GLN A 80 -7.34 -19.80 -1.88
N ALA A 81 -8.18 -20.27 -2.81
CA ALA A 81 -9.62 -20.04 -2.75
C ALA A 81 -10.26 -20.69 -1.51
N LEU A 82 -9.81 -21.89 -1.11
CA LEU A 82 -10.23 -22.57 0.12
C LEU A 82 -9.88 -21.79 1.38
N SER A 83 -8.69 -21.17 1.41
CA SER A 83 -8.24 -20.40 2.57
C SER A 83 -8.99 -19.06 2.71
N ALA A 84 -9.06 -18.30 1.62
CA ALA A 84 -9.54 -16.92 1.61
C ALA A 84 -11.03 -16.75 1.28
N GLY A 85 -11.68 -17.78 0.70
CA GLY A 85 -13.06 -17.70 0.23
C GLY A 85 -14.11 -17.69 1.34
N GLY A 86 -15.34 -17.31 0.99
CA GLY A 86 -16.51 -17.44 1.85
C GLY A 86 -16.97 -18.90 1.98
N PRO A 87 -17.96 -19.20 2.86
CA PRO A 87 -18.37 -20.56 3.18
C PRO A 87 -18.73 -21.44 1.97
N VAL A 88 -19.33 -20.87 0.91
CA VAL A 88 -19.66 -21.60 -0.31
C VAL A 88 -18.41 -21.87 -1.12
N THR A 89 -17.53 -20.88 -1.29
CA THR A 89 -16.22 -21.05 -1.96
C THR A 89 -15.38 -22.12 -1.27
N LYS A 90 -15.31 -22.13 0.06
CA LYS A 90 -14.55 -23.14 0.80
C LYS A 90 -15.08 -24.55 0.55
N ARG A 91 -16.39 -24.75 0.61
CA ARG A 91 -17.00 -26.06 0.36
C ARG A 91 -16.76 -26.54 -1.07
N ALA A 92 -16.95 -25.67 -2.05
CA ALA A 92 -16.76 -26.01 -3.46
C ALA A 92 -15.27 -26.28 -3.79
N ALA A 93 -14.35 -25.50 -3.22
CA ALA A 93 -12.92 -25.73 -3.36
C ALA A 93 -12.48 -27.06 -2.74
N GLN A 94 -12.99 -27.41 -1.55
CA GLN A 94 -12.70 -28.71 -0.93
C GLN A 94 -13.20 -29.87 -1.80
N GLN A 95 -14.42 -29.78 -2.31
CA GLN A 95 -14.97 -30.80 -3.22
C GLN A 95 -14.12 -30.97 -4.47
N ALA A 96 -13.60 -29.88 -5.04
CA ALA A 96 -12.71 -29.94 -6.19
C ALA A 96 -11.36 -30.61 -5.85
N LEU A 97 -10.80 -30.34 -4.67
CA LEU A 97 -9.53 -30.94 -4.22
C LEU A 97 -9.66 -32.43 -3.91
N ASP A 98 -10.83 -32.88 -3.43
CA ASP A 98 -11.14 -34.28 -3.17
C ASP A 98 -11.41 -35.09 -4.46
N GLY A 99 -11.59 -34.39 -5.59
CA GLY A 99 -11.87 -34.95 -6.90
C GLY A 99 -10.64 -35.15 -7.80
N THR A 100 -10.90 -35.16 -9.10
CA THR A 100 -9.92 -35.33 -10.18
C THR A 100 -9.31 -33.99 -10.63
N ALA A 101 -8.27 -34.03 -11.46
CA ALA A 101 -7.72 -32.82 -12.09
C ALA A 101 -8.77 -32.08 -12.95
N ASP A 102 -9.73 -32.79 -13.55
CA ASP A 102 -10.80 -32.16 -14.31
C ASP A 102 -11.81 -31.45 -13.40
N ASP A 103 -12.04 -31.96 -12.18
CA ASP A 103 -12.88 -31.28 -11.17
C ASP A 103 -12.22 -29.98 -10.70
N ILE A 104 -10.90 -29.98 -10.50
CA ILE A 104 -10.12 -28.78 -10.19
C ILE A 104 -10.25 -27.73 -11.30
N ARG A 105 -10.09 -28.13 -12.55
CA ARG A 105 -10.23 -27.22 -13.70
C ARG A 105 -11.65 -26.71 -13.86
N ALA A 106 -12.65 -27.56 -13.72
CA ALA A 106 -14.06 -27.16 -13.77
C ALA A 106 -14.40 -26.14 -12.66
N PHE A 107 -13.86 -26.34 -11.47
CA PHE A 107 -13.98 -25.38 -10.38
C PHE A 107 -13.30 -24.06 -10.73
N LEU A 108 -12.04 -24.05 -11.18
CA LEU A 108 -11.34 -22.82 -11.54
C LEU A 108 -11.99 -22.08 -12.73
N ALA A 109 -12.49 -22.81 -13.72
CA ALA A 109 -13.10 -22.24 -14.92
C ALA A 109 -14.44 -21.55 -14.62
N THR A 110 -15.31 -22.18 -13.82
CA THR A 110 -16.67 -21.67 -13.57
C THR A 110 -17.13 -21.78 -12.13
N GLY A 111 -16.76 -22.85 -11.42
CA GLY A 111 -17.26 -23.11 -10.06
C GLY A 111 -16.86 -22.04 -9.04
N LEU A 112 -15.65 -21.50 -9.12
CA LEU A 112 -15.14 -20.46 -8.23
C LEU A 112 -15.96 -19.17 -8.39
N ALA A 113 -16.26 -18.77 -9.62
CA ALA A 113 -17.07 -17.57 -9.88
C ALA A 113 -18.48 -17.74 -9.31
N GLN A 114 -19.11 -18.89 -9.55
CA GLN A 114 -20.45 -19.19 -9.01
C GLN A 114 -20.46 -19.20 -7.47
N ALA A 115 -19.46 -19.83 -6.85
CA ALA A 115 -19.35 -19.88 -5.40
C ALA A 115 -19.14 -18.49 -4.79
N ARG A 116 -18.31 -17.64 -5.41
CA ARG A 116 -18.12 -16.24 -5.00
C ARG A 116 -19.39 -15.42 -5.11
N ILE A 117 -20.17 -15.59 -6.18
CA ILE A 117 -21.46 -14.90 -6.34
C ILE A 117 -22.42 -15.29 -5.21
N ALA A 118 -22.45 -16.58 -4.83
CA ALA A 118 -23.27 -17.04 -3.71
C ALA A 118 -22.77 -16.45 -2.37
N ASP A 119 -21.47 -16.44 -2.13
CA ASP A 119 -20.87 -15.83 -0.94
C ASP A 119 -21.15 -14.30 -0.87
N ASP A 120 -21.03 -13.58 -1.98
CA ASP A 120 -21.33 -12.15 -2.06
C ASP A 120 -22.80 -11.88 -1.70
N ARG A 121 -23.74 -12.67 -2.25
CA ARG A 121 -25.16 -12.57 -1.88
C ARG A 121 -25.41 -12.86 -0.40
N ILE A 122 -24.70 -13.83 0.19
CA ILE A 122 -24.74 -14.10 1.63
C ILE A 122 -24.23 -12.89 2.43
N ALA A 123 -23.09 -12.30 2.01
CA ALA A 123 -22.52 -11.12 2.66
C ALA A 123 -23.48 -9.92 2.61
N VAL A 124 -24.18 -9.72 1.49
CA VAL A 124 -25.25 -8.70 1.39
C VAL A 124 -26.40 -9.01 2.34
N GLY A 125 -26.85 -10.26 2.42
CA GLY A 125 -27.88 -10.67 3.39
C GLY A 125 -27.48 -10.42 4.84
N GLN A 126 -26.21 -10.65 5.20
CA GLN A 126 -25.66 -10.31 6.52
C GLN A 126 -25.57 -8.80 6.76
N ALA A 127 -25.24 -8.03 5.73
CA ALA A 127 -25.28 -6.58 5.82
C ALA A 127 -26.70 -6.05 6.04
N MET A 128 -27.72 -6.70 5.46
CA MET A 128 -29.12 -6.35 5.69
C MET A 128 -29.61 -6.69 7.10
N SER A 129 -29.17 -7.81 7.68
CA SER A 129 -29.63 -8.22 9.03
C SER A 129 -29.13 -7.28 10.14
N THR A 130 -28.04 -6.57 9.89
CA THR A 130 -27.42 -5.61 10.82
C THR A 130 -27.54 -4.16 10.37
N GLY A 131 -28.10 -3.94 9.18
CA GLY A 131 -28.15 -2.65 8.49
C GLY A 131 -29.38 -1.80 8.86
N GLY A 132 -29.25 -0.49 8.64
CA GLY A 132 -30.37 0.44 8.73
C GLY A 132 -31.23 0.45 7.46
N PRO A 133 -32.26 1.31 7.41
CA PRO A 133 -33.20 1.39 6.30
C PRO A 133 -32.53 1.65 4.94
N THR A 134 -31.49 2.49 4.89
CA THR A 134 -30.79 2.80 3.64
C THR A 134 -29.93 1.63 3.18
N VAL A 135 -29.21 0.97 4.10
CA VAL A 135 -28.49 -0.28 3.81
C VAL A 135 -29.46 -1.30 3.24
N ASN A 136 -30.61 -1.51 3.88
CA ASN A 136 -31.59 -2.53 3.47
C ASN A 136 -32.17 -2.24 2.09
N ALA A 137 -32.56 -0.99 1.82
CA ALA A 137 -33.10 -0.60 0.52
C ALA A 137 -32.06 -0.75 -0.62
N ARG A 138 -30.81 -0.32 -0.40
CA ARG A 138 -29.75 -0.42 -1.41
C ARG A 138 -29.26 -1.84 -1.60
N ALA A 139 -29.17 -2.63 -0.53
CA ALA A 139 -28.85 -4.04 -0.56
C ALA A 139 -29.90 -4.84 -1.35
N GLN A 140 -31.20 -4.59 -1.09
CA GLN A 140 -32.28 -5.23 -1.84
C GLN A 140 -32.18 -4.92 -3.33
N LYS A 141 -31.99 -3.65 -3.70
CA LYS A 141 -31.77 -3.24 -5.09
C LYS A 141 -30.58 -3.97 -5.73
N ALA A 142 -29.50 -4.17 -4.98
CA ALA A 142 -28.33 -4.90 -5.46
C ALA A 142 -28.63 -6.40 -5.67
N LEU A 143 -29.39 -7.03 -4.76
CA LEU A 143 -29.79 -8.44 -4.85
C LEU A 143 -30.76 -8.72 -6.01
N ASP A 144 -31.61 -7.75 -6.34
CA ASP A 144 -32.53 -7.78 -7.49
C ASP A 144 -31.80 -7.56 -8.83
N GLY A 145 -30.55 -7.09 -8.77
CA GLY A 145 -29.70 -6.83 -9.93
C GLY A 145 -28.80 -8.01 -10.33
N THR A 146 -27.76 -7.66 -11.08
CA THR A 146 -26.73 -8.58 -11.56
C THR A 146 -25.71 -8.90 -10.46
N PRO A 147 -24.87 -9.95 -10.62
CA PRO A 147 -23.75 -10.18 -9.71
C PRO A 147 -22.79 -9.00 -9.59
N ALA A 148 -22.63 -8.20 -10.65
CA ALA A 148 -21.82 -6.98 -10.62
C ALA A 148 -22.44 -5.92 -9.70
N ASP A 149 -23.77 -5.81 -9.65
CA ASP A 149 -24.47 -4.89 -8.74
C ASP A 149 -24.30 -5.28 -7.27
N VAL A 150 -24.38 -6.58 -6.97
CA VAL A 150 -24.09 -7.14 -5.63
C VAL A 150 -22.67 -6.77 -5.21
N ARG A 151 -21.70 -6.97 -6.10
CA ARG A 151 -20.30 -6.68 -5.81
C ARG A 151 -20.01 -5.18 -5.66
N ALA A 152 -20.56 -4.35 -6.55
CA ALA A 152 -20.44 -2.90 -6.45
C ALA A 152 -21.02 -2.36 -5.13
N PHE A 153 -22.13 -2.95 -4.68
CA PHE A 153 -22.68 -2.66 -3.36
C PHE A 153 -21.70 -3.05 -2.24
N LEU A 154 -21.15 -4.26 -2.23
CA LEU A 154 -20.20 -4.67 -1.17
C LEU A 154 -18.92 -3.83 -1.16
N GLU A 155 -18.37 -3.49 -2.33
CA GLU A 155 -17.10 -2.77 -2.45
C GLU A 155 -17.22 -1.29 -2.05
N THR A 156 -18.33 -0.62 -2.39
CA THR A 156 -18.48 0.82 -2.14
C THR A 156 -19.87 1.22 -1.63
N GLY A 157 -20.93 0.64 -2.19
CA GLY A 157 -22.31 1.05 -1.90
C GLY A 157 -22.74 0.84 -0.45
N LEU A 158 -22.27 -0.23 0.19
CA LEU A 158 -22.55 -0.59 1.58
C LEU A 158 -22.03 0.49 2.53
N ARG A 159 -20.82 0.99 2.28
CA ARG A 159 -20.24 2.01 3.15
C ARG A 159 -20.99 3.33 3.04
N GLN A 160 -21.31 3.76 1.83
CA GLN A 160 -22.12 4.96 1.61
C GLN A 160 -23.53 4.84 2.22
N ALA A 161 -24.13 3.65 2.14
CA ALA A 161 -25.43 3.37 2.74
C ALA A 161 -25.36 3.46 4.27
N ARG A 162 -24.32 2.89 4.89
CA ARG A 162 -24.05 3.02 6.32
C ARG A 162 -23.82 4.47 6.74
N ASP A 163 -23.01 5.22 5.99
CA ASP A 163 -22.76 6.65 6.25
C ASP A 163 -24.08 7.45 6.23
N THR A 164 -25.01 7.09 5.33
CA THR A 164 -26.34 7.71 5.25
C THR A 164 -27.20 7.36 6.47
N ASP A 165 -27.27 6.08 6.85
CA ASP A 165 -28.00 5.64 8.04
C ASP A 165 -27.43 6.22 9.34
N GLU A 166 -26.11 6.32 9.46
CA GLU A 166 -25.41 6.98 10.56
C GLU A 166 -25.79 8.46 10.62
N ARG A 167 -25.81 9.18 9.48
CA ARG A 167 -26.26 10.58 9.42
C ARG A 167 -27.72 10.74 9.82
N ILE A 168 -28.60 9.81 9.44
CA ILE A 168 -30.01 9.79 9.89
C ILE A 168 -30.06 9.62 11.41
N THR A 169 -29.29 8.68 11.96
CA THR A 169 -29.24 8.42 13.41
C THR A 169 -28.72 9.63 14.18
N ALA A 170 -27.71 10.34 13.67
CA ALA A 170 -27.23 11.59 14.25
C ALA A 170 -28.28 12.70 14.21
N ASN A 171 -29.03 12.86 13.11
CA ASN A 171 -30.15 13.80 13.03
C ASN A 171 -31.27 13.47 14.02
N GLN A 172 -31.56 12.19 14.26
CA GLN A 172 -32.52 11.77 15.29
C GLN A 172 -32.03 12.15 16.69
N ALA A 173 -30.74 11.95 16.98
CA ALA A 173 -30.15 12.40 18.24
C ALA A 173 -30.22 13.94 18.39
N LEU A 174 -29.97 14.70 17.32
CA LEU A 174 -30.13 16.15 17.27
C LEU A 174 -31.59 16.59 17.53
N SER A 175 -32.58 15.81 17.09
CA SER A 175 -33.98 16.16 17.32
C SER A 175 -34.44 15.83 18.75
N ALA A 176 -34.07 14.65 19.26
CA ALA A 176 -34.64 14.08 20.48
C ALA A 176 -33.75 14.22 21.73
N GLY A 177 -32.47 14.54 21.57
CA GLY A 177 -31.51 14.66 22.67
C GLY A 177 -31.77 15.85 23.60
N GLY A 178 -31.14 15.83 24.79
CA GLY A 178 -31.03 17.01 25.62
C GLY A 178 -30.03 18.02 25.03
N PRO A 179 -29.90 19.21 25.64
CA PRO A 179 -29.05 20.29 25.10
C PRO A 179 -27.63 19.86 24.72
N GLU A 180 -26.98 19.04 25.53
CA GLU A 180 -25.61 18.56 25.29
C GLU A 180 -25.57 17.56 24.12
N VAL A 181 -26.50 16.60 24.07
CA VAL A 181 -26.60 15.65 22.94
C VAL A 181 -26.89 16.39 21.64
N LYS A 182 -27.72 17.43 21.66
CA LYS A 182 -28.03 18.24 20.48
C LYS A 182 -26.79 18.98 19.98
N ALA A 183 -26.07 19.65 20.87
CA ALA A 183 -24.84 20.36 20.50
C ALA A 183 -23.78 19.39 19.95
N ALA A 184 -23.56 18.24 20.60
CA ALA A 184 -22.63 17.22 20.12
C ALA A 184 -23.04 16.62 18.76
N ALA A 185 -24.33 16.35 18.56
CA ALA A 185 -24.86 15.84 17.29
C ALA A 185 -24.68 16.86 16.16
N GLN A 186 -24.92 18.14 16.43
CA GLN A 186 -24.73 19.22 15.45
C GLN A 186 -23.27 19.31 15.01
N THR A 187 -22.33 19.35 15.97
CA THR A 187 -20.88 19.35 15.69
C THR A 187 -20.46 18.19 14.80
N ALA A 188 -21.00 16.99 15.04
CA ALA A 188 -20.71 15.82 14.23
C ALA A 188 -21.31 15.90 12.81
N LEU A 189 -22.53 16.45 12.68
CA LEU A 189 -23.22 16.62 11.39
C LEU A 189 -22.60 17.67 10.48
N ASP A 190 -21.95 18.67 11.07
CA ASP A 190 -21.16 19.71 10.38
C ASP A 190 -19.77 19.20 9.94
N GLY A 191 -19.36 18.04 10.46
CA GLY A 191 -18.12 17.37 10.12
C GLY A 191 -18.24 16.31 9.01
N THR A 192 -17.29 15.37 9.04
CA THR A 192 -17.15 14.24 8.11
C THR A 192 -17.96 13.02 8.57
N PRO A 193 -18.16 12.00 7.71
CA PRO A 193 -18.75 10.73 8.14
C PRO A 193 -18.01 10.06 9.32
N ASP A 194 -16.70 10.26 9.46
CA ASP A 194 -15.94 9.76 10.61
C ASP A 194 -16.33 10.48 11.91
N ASP A 195 -16.62 11.78 11.85
CA ASP A 195 -17.08 12.55 13.00
C ASP A 195 -18.46 12.09 13.47
N ILE A 196 -19.35 11.75 12.53
CA ILE A 196 -20.65 11.13 12.82
C ILE A 196 -20.47 9.78 13.50
N ARG A 197 -19.60 8.90 13.00
CA ARG A 197 -19.31 7.61 13.64
C ARG A 197 -18.74 7.76 15.04
N TYR A 198 -17.83 8.71 15.22
CA TYR A 198 -17.22 8.96 16.52
C TYR A 198 -18.27 9.48 17.51
N PHE A 199 -19.16 10.37 17.07
CA PHE A 199 -20.34 10.77 17.84
C PHE A 199 -21.20 9.58 18.24
N LEU A 200 -21.60 8.74 17.28
CA LEU A 200 -22.50 7.62 17.56
C LEU A 200 -21.87 6.55 18.45
N SER A 201 -20.55 6.34 18.37
CA SER A 201 -19.86 5.29 19.13
C SER A 201 -19.44 5.73 20.54
N VAL A 202 -18.98 6.98 20.71
CA VAL A 202 -18.42 7.47 21.97
C VAL A 202 -19.15 8.72 22.45
N TRP A 203 -19.16 9.79 21.65
CA TRP A 203 -19.53 11.12 22.14
C TRP A 203 -21.01 11.28 22.51
N ARG A 204 -21.91 10.56 21.86
CA ARG A 204 -23.34 10.58 22.19
C ARG A 204 -23.58 10.17 23.64
N GLN A 205 -22.84 9.18 24.14
CA GLN A 205 -22.97 8.71 25.51
C GLN A 205 -22.41 9.74 26.50
N VAL A 206 -21.28 10.37 26.16
CA VAL A 206 -20.69 11.44 26.99
C VAL A 206 -21.63 12.65 27.07
N ALA A 207 -22.20 13.06 25.95
CA ALA A 207 -23.17 14.16 25.90
C ALA A 207 -24.46 13.82 26.67
N ALA A 208 -24.97 12.58 26.55
CA ALA A 208 -26.14 12.14 27.31
C ALA A 208 -25.87 12.08 28.82
N ALA A 209 -24.66 11.70 29.23
CA ALA A 209 -24.23 11.77 30.62
C ALA A 209 -24.15 13.22 31.10
N GLY A 210 -23.70 14.15 30.26
CA GLY A 210 -23.73 15.59 30.55
C GLY A 210 -25.14 16.14 30.74
N ASP A 211 -26.09 15.75 29.88
CA ASP A 211 -27.51 16.10 30.05
C ASP A 211 -28.07 15.58 31.39
N ALA A 212 -27.75 14.33 31.76
CA ALA A 212 -28.17 13.74 33.02
C ALA A 212 -27.52 14.42 34.25
N GLU A 213 -26.25 14.80 34.14
CA GLU A 213 -25.52 15.56 35.15
C GLU A 213 -26.19 16.91 35.41
N LEU A 214 -26.43 17.70 34.36
CA LEU A 214 -27.06 19.03 34.47
C LEU A 214 -28.45 18.92 35.09
N ALA A 215 -29.25 17.93 34.68
CA ALA A 215 -30.57 17.68 35.26
C ALA A 215 -30.49 17.29 36.75
N GLY A 216 -29.53 16.43 37.12
CA GLY A 216 -29.30 16.02 38.51
C GLY A 216 -28.89 17.18 39.41
N ILE A 217 -28.01 18.07 38.93
CA ILE A 217 -27.59 19.28 39.64
C ILE A 217 -28.77 20.26 39.77
N GLN A 218 -29.52 20.49 38.69
CA GLN A 218 -30.71 21.37 38.73
C GLN A 218 -31.73 20.87 39.76
N ALA A 219 -31.97 19.57 39.85
CA ALA A 219 -32.86 19.01 40.87
C ALA A 219 -32.37 19.28 42.31
N GLN A 220 -31.04 19.30 42.54
CA GLN A 220 -30.48 19.69 43.84
C GLN A 220 -30.59 21.20 44.09
N VAL A 221 -30.45 22.04 43.06
CA VAL A 221 -30.71 23.49 43.16
C VAL A 221 -32.13 23.75 43.63
N ASP A 222 -33.11 23.10 43.00
CA ASP A 222 -34.52 23.27 43.32
C ASP A 222 -34.85 22.75 44.73
N TYR A 223 -34.32 21.57 45.09
CA TYR A 223 -34.44 21.01 46.44
C TYR A 223 -33.81 21.94 47.50
N GLY A 224 -32.62 22.49 47.23
CA GLY A 224 -31.94 23.43 48.11
C GLY A 224 -32.76 24.71 48.32
N LYS A 225 -33.31 25.31 47.26
CA LYS A 225 -34.16 26.50 47.33
C LYS A 225 -35.43 26.23 48.15
N ALA A 226 -36.08 25.08 47.97
CA ALA A 226 -37.23 24.69 48.78
C ALA A 226 -36.86 24.48 50.25
N ALA A 227 -35.74 23.80 50.53
CA ALA A 227 -35.25 23.61 51.90
C ALA A 227 -34.93 24.95 52.59
N ALA A 228 -34.33 25.90 51.88
CA ALA A 228 -34.06 27.25 52.36
C ALA A 228 -35.35 28.00 52.69
N ALA A 229 -36.37 27.92 51.83
CA ALA A 229 -37.68 28.51 52.09
C ALA A 229 -38.37 27.92 53.34
N HIS A 230 -38.11 26.64 53.64
CA HIS A 230 -38.55 25.96 54.86
C HIS A 230 -37.58 26.11 56.05
N HIS A 231 -36.56 26.97 55.96
CA HIS A 231 -35.54 27.18 57.00
C HIS A 231 -34.79 25.90 57.43
N SER A 232 -34.69 24.90 56.54
CA SER A 232 -33.98 23.64 56.81
C SER A 232 -32.51 23.74 56.41
N ALA A 233 -31.65 24.11 57.36
CA ALA A 233 -30.20 24.20 57.14
C ALA A 233 -29.59 22.85 56.70
N ILE A 234 -30.06 21.74 57.26
CA ILE A 234 -29.60 20.38 56.90
C ILE A 234 -29.96 20.06 55.44
N GLY A 235 -31.18 20.41 55.00
CA GLY A 235 -31.62 20.19 53.61
C GLY A 235 -30.78 20.99 52.61
N VAL A 236 -30.46 22.26 52.92
CA VAL A 236 -29.56 23.08 52.12
C VAL A 236 -28.15 22.48 52.02
N GLN A 237 -27.57 22.05 53.14
CA GLN A 237 -26.25 21.41 53.13
C GLN A 237 -26.24 20.10 52.35
N LEU A 238 -27.31 19.29 52.48
CA LEU A 238 -27.44 18.04 51.74
C LEU A 238 -27.54 18.28 50.23
N ALA A 239 -28.31 19.29 49.81
CA ALA A 239 -28.43 19.70 48.41
C ALA A 239 -27.06 20.09 47.83
N ARG A 240 -26.31 20.94 48.55
CA ARG A 240 -24.96 21.38 48.16
C ARG A 240 -24.00 20.21 48.03
N SER A 241 -23.98 19.32 49.03
CA SER A 241 -23.13 18.14 49.03
C SER A 241 -23.40 17.25 47.83
N ARG A 242 -24.68 16.88 47.60
CA ARG A 242 -25.09 16.03 46.47
C ARG A 242 -24.77 16.65 45.11
N ALA A 243 -25.05 17.93 44.92
CA ALA A 243 -24.76 18.64 43.67
C ALA A 243 -23.25 18.64 43.38
N THR A 244 -22.43 18.87 44.40
CA THR A 244 -20.96 18.84 44.29
C THR A 244 -20.45 17.44 43.97
N THR A 245 -21.02 16.41 44.59
CA THR A 245 -20.68 15.01 44.30
C THR A 245 -21.00 14.65 42.85
N ILE A 246 -22.20 14.98 42.35
CA ILE A 246 -22.59 14.73 40.95
C ILE A 246 -21.57 15.35 39.98
N ALA A 247 -21.22 16.62 40.19
CA ALA A 247 -20.24 17.32 39.35
C ALA A 247 -18.82 16.71 39.46
N SER A 248 -18.43 16.25 40.65
CA SER A 248 -17.12 15.61 40.87
C SER A 248 -17.04 14.25 40.17
N ASP A 249 -18.07 13.42 40.29
CA ASP A 249 -18.13 12.09 39.70
C ASP A 249 -18.09 12.18 38.17
N ALA A 250 -18.80 13.15 37.58
CA ALA A 250 -18.78 13.38 36.14
C ALA A 250 -17.38 13.81 35.63
N ARG A 251 -16.68 14.68 36.36
CA ARG A 251 -15.27 15.06 36.06
C ARG A 251 -14.33 13.87 36.13
N GLN A 252 -14.50 13.00 37.12
CA GLN A 252 -13.71 11.78 37.25
C GLN A 252 -13.97 10.84 36.07
N ALA A 253 -15.23 10.61 35.72
CA ALA A 253 -15.61 9.76 34.57
C ALA A 253 -15.02 10.28 33.25
N ASN A 254 -15.00 11.60 33.05
CA ASN A 254 -14.36 12.20 31.88
C ASN A 254 -12.83 11.97 31.87
N THR A 255 -12.20 12.08 33.03
CA THR A 255 -10.76 11.82 33.20
C THR A 255 -10.41 10.36 32.90
N ASP A 256 -11.20 9.42 33.42
CA ASP A 256 -11.01 7.98 33.20
C ASP A 256 -11.20 7.60 31.73
N ARG A 257 -12.20 8.20 31.06
CA ARG A 257 -12.41 8.02 29.61
C ARG A 257 -11.18 8.47 28.81
N LEU A 258 -10.65 9.65 29.09
CA LEU A 258 -9.45 10.17 28.42
C LEU A 258 -8.23 9.28 28.67
N ALA A 259 -8.07 8.76 29.89
CA ALA A 259 -7.00 7.81 30.20
C ALA A 259 -7.14 6.50 29.39
N GLY A 260 -8.36 5.98 29.25
CA GLY A 260 -8.65 4.82 28.41
C GLY A 260 -8.35 5.05 26.93
N GLN A 261 -8.73 6.23 26.41
CA GLN A 261 -8.42 6.63 25.04
C GLN A 261 -6.91 6.72 24.79
N ARG A 262 -6.14 7.29 25.73
CA ARG A 262 -4.67 7.34 25.66
C ARG A 262 -4.06 5.94 25.63
N ALA A 263 -4.49 5.05 26.52
CA ALA A 263 -3.99 3.68 26.56
C ALA A 263 -4.26 2.93 25.24
N LYS A 264 -5.46 3.10 24.67
CA LYS A 264 -5.81 2.52 23.37
C LYS A 264 -4.96 3.09 22.24
N ALA A 265 -4.79 4.41 22.19
CA ALA A 265 -3.96 5.07 21.18
C ALA A 265 -2.49 4.61 21.25
N GLN A 266 -1.94 4.44 22.46
CA GLN A 266 -0.60 3.90 22.65
C GLN A 266 -0.46 2.45 22.17
N GLN A 267 -1.48 1.63 22.38
CA GLN A 267 -1.49 0.27 21.86
C GLN A 267 -1.51 0.27 20.33
N ASP A 268 -2.38 1.07 19.72
CA ASP A 268 -2.51 1.17 18.26
C ASP A 268 -1.23 1.73 17.61
N ALA A 269 -0.61 2.72 18.25
CA ALA A 269 0.69 3.27 17.89
C ALA A 269 1.78 2.18 17.85
N ARG A 270 1.87 1.32 18.87
CA ARG A 270 2.86 0.21 18.91
C ARG A 270 2.62 -0.81 17.81
N VAL A 271 1.36 -1.14 17.53
CA VAL A 271 0.99 -2.07 16.45
C VAL A 271 1.37 -1.48 15.09
N ALA A 272 1.05 -0.20 14.85
CA ALA A 272 1.39 0.48 13.62
C ALA A 272 2.91 0.58 13.41
N ALA A 273 3.67 0.95 14.45
CA ALA A 273 5.13 1.00 14.39
C ALA A 273 5.76 -0.36 14.08
N GLY A 274 5.23 -1.45 14.66
CA GLY A 274 5.66 -2.82 14.34
C GLY A 274 5.40 -3.18 12.87
N ALA A 275 4.20 -2.85 12.36
CA ALA A 275 3.84 -3.12 10.97
C ALA A 275 4.70 -2.34 9.96
N GLU A 276 5.03 -1.07 10.24
CA GLU A 276 5.93 -0.28 9.39
C GLU A 276 7.36 -0.84 9.41
N ALA A 277 7.87 -1.27 10.56
CA ALA A 277 9.19 -1.90 10.68
C ALA A 277 9.26 -3.23 9.91
N ASP A 278 8.22 -4.06 10.01
CA ASP A 278 8.14 -5.32 9.26
C ASP A 278 8.09 -5.07 7.75
N ALA A 279 7.34 -4.06 7.30
CA ALA A 279 7.27 -3.68 5.89
C ALA A 279 8.63 -3.18 5.37
N GLU A 280 9.34 -2.37 6.16
CA GLU A 280 10.68 -1.90 5.80
C GLU A 280 11.68 -3.07 5.72
N GLN A 281 11.65 -3.99 6.68
CA GLN A 281 12.51 -5.16 6.68
C GLN A 281 12.24 -6.05 5.46
N GLN A 282 10.97 -6.30 5.12
CA GLN A 282 10.61 -7.04 3.92
C GLN A 282 11.12 -6.38 2.64
N ALA A 283 11.04 -5.06 2.54
CA ALA A 283 11.57 -4.31 1.41
C ALA A 283 13.11 -4.44 1.30
N ARG A 284 13.82 -4.35 2.43
CA ARG A 284 15.28 -4.54 2.50
C ARG A 284 15.68 -5.96 2.09
N ASP A 285 14.98 -6.99 2.58
CA ASP A 285 15.25 -8.39 2.24
C ASP A 285 14.91 -8.70 0.79
N ALA A 286 13.87 -8.09 0.22
CA ALA A 286 13.57 -8.18 -1.20
C ALA A 286 14.68 -7.54 -2.05
N ALA A 287 15.14 -6.34 -1.69
CA ALA A 287 16.22 -5.65 -2.37
C ALA A 287 17.55 -6.44 -2.30
N ALA A 288 17.88 -6.99 -1.14
CA ALA A 288 19.07 -7.83 -0.94
C ALA A 288 19.02 -9.10 -1.80
N ARG A 289 17.87 -9.78 -1.85
CA ARG A 289 17.66 -10.95 -2.73
C ARG A 289 17.79 -10.60 -4.21
N ALA A 290 17.23 -9.47 -4.64
CA ALA A 290 17.34 -9.00 -6.03
C ALA A 290 18.80 -8.68 -6.40
N ALA A 291 19.54 -8.01 -5.50
CA ALA A 291 20.96 -7.71 -5.69
C ALA A 291 21.81 -8.99 -5.76
N GLN A 292 21.55 -9.97 -4.90
CA GLN A 292 22.24 -11.26 -4.93
C GLN A 292 21.96 -12.01 -6.23
N ALA A 293 20.69 -12.10 -6.65
CA ALA A 293 20.33 -12.76 -7.90
C ALA A 293 21.01 -12.12 -9.12
N LYS A 294 21.15 -10.78 -9.12
CA LYS A 294 21.93 -10.08 -10.13
C LYS A 294 23.41 -10.45 -10.09
N ALA A 295 24.03 -10.43 -8.91
CA ALA A 295 25.45 -10.77 -8.75
C ALA A 295 25.74 -12.21 -9.21
N ASP A 296 24.86 -13.16 -8.88
CA ASP A 296 24.96 -14.54 -9.33
C ASP A 296 24.88 -14.64 -10.86
N ASN A 297 23.97 -13.88 -11.48
CA ASN A 297 23.86 -13.82 -12.94
C ASN A 297 25.10 -13.21 -13.62
N ASP A 298 25.63 -12.11 -13.06
CA ASP A 298 26.84 -11.47 -13.58
C ASP A 298 28.05 -12.42 -13.49
N LYS A 299 28.11 -13.25 -12.44
CA LYS A 299 29.11 -14.31 -12.31
C LYS A 299 28.93 -15.38 -13.39
N LEU A 300 27.70 -15.84 -13.66
CA LEU A 300 27.43 -16.79 -14.75
C LEU A 300 27.93 -16.26 -16.10
N LEU A 301 27.66 -14.98 -16.40
CA LEU A 301 28.13 -14.32 -17.62
C LEU A 301 29.65 -14.18 -17.68
N THR A 302 30.30 -13.93 -16.53
CA THR A 302 31.77 -13.87 -16.44
C THR A 302 32.39 -15.24 -16.70
N ASP A 303 31.87 -16.28 -16.04
CA ASP A 303 32.35 -17.66 -16.19
C ASP A 303 32.08 -18.20 -17.61
N ALA A 304 31.07 -17.68 -18.31
CA ALA A 304 30.76 -18.03 -19.71
C ALA A 304 31.84 -17.62 -20.72
N ALA A 305 32.89 -16.90 -20.30
CA ALA A 305 34.08 -16.65 -21.11
C ALA A 305 34.90 -17.93 -21.37
N ASP A 306 34.80 -18.94 -20.50
CA ASP A 306 35.32 -20.28 -20.76
C ASP A 306 34.45 -20.96 -21.85
N PRO A 307 35.02 -21.40 -22.98
CA PRO A 307 34.28 -22.11 -24.02
C PRO A 307 33.47 -23.31 -23.53
N ALA A 308 33.94 -24.01 -22.48
CA ALA A 308 33.23 -25.14 -21.88
C ALA A 308 31.98 -24.71 -21.09
N LEU A 309 31.95 -23.46 -20.62
CA LEU A 309 30.86 -22.92 -19.80
C LEU A 309 29.95 -21.95 -20.56
N THR A 310 30.34 -21.50 -21.77
CA THR A 310 29.60 -20.50 -22.55
C THR A 310 28.12 -20.86 -22.72
N VAL A 311 27.83 -22.08 -23.17
CA VAL A 311 26.46 -22.55 -23.40
C VAL A 311 25.68 -22.77 -22.10
N PRO A 312 26.15 -23.61 -21.14
CA PRO A 312 25.38 -23.88 -19.93
C PRO A 312 25.16 -22.63 -19.08
N ASN A 313 26.17 -21.78 -18.89
CA ASN A 313 26.00 -20.53 -18.14
C ASN A 313 25.23 -19.47 -18.94
N GLY A 314 25.41 -19.41 -20.27
CA GLY A 314 24.64 -18.52 -21.14
C GLY A 314 23.13 -18.81 -21.11
N ARG A 315 22.73 -20.08 -21.06
CA ARG A 315 21.31 -20.47 -20.88
C ARG A 315 20.78 -20.06 -19.51
N ARG A 316 21.52 -20.35 -18.43
CA ARG A 316 21.14 -19.93 -17.06
C ARG A 316 21.00 -18.42 -16.95
N ALA A 317 21.94 -17.68 -17.54
CA ALA A 317 21.89 -16.23 -17.56
C ALA A 317 20.70 -15.70 -18.38
N SER A 318 20.40 -16.34 -19.51
CA SER A 318 19.24 -15.98 -20.34
C SER A 318 17.92 -16.16 -19.58
N VAL A 319 17.78 -17.19 -18.73
CA VAL A 319 16.57 -17.34 -17.89
C VAL A 319 16.40 -16.16 -16.93
N TYR A 320 17.48 -15.76 -16.25
CA TYR A 320 17.44 -14.59 -15.36
C TYR A 320 17.09 -13.31 -16.15
N LEU A 321 17.73 -13.11 -17.30
CA LEU A 321 17.56 -11.91 -18.14
C LEU A 321 16.18 -11.86 -18.81
N LEU A 322 15.57 -13.00 -19.13
CA LEU A 322 14.21 -13.08 -19.63
C LEU A 322 13.19 -12.57 -18.60
N ARG A 323 13.46 -12.76 -17.30
CA ARG A 323 12.60 -12.27 -16.21
C ARG A 323 12.90 -10.82 -15.84
N ASN A 324 14.19 -10.46 -15.76
CA ASN A 324 14.64 -9.22 -15.12
C ASN A 324 15.21 -8.16 -16.08
N GLY A 325 15.44 -8.49 -17.35
CA GLY A 325 16.03 -7.58 -18.34
C GLY A 325 15.06 -6.51 -18.87
N GLY A 326 15.61 -5.53 -19.57
CA GLY A 326 14.84 -4.61 -20.40
C GLY A 326 14.24 -5.31 -21.63
N ALA A 327 13.48 -4.59 -22.45
CA ALA A 327 12.72 -5.19 -23.55
C ALA A 327 13.61 -5.86 -24.60
N ALA A 328 14.71 -5.22 -25.00
CA ALA A 328 15.66 -5.75 -25.96
C ALA A 328 16.44 -6.93 -25.35
N VAL A 329 16.89 -6.82 -24.09
CA VAL A 329 17.58 -7.90 -23.37
C VAL A 329 16.69 -9.12 -23.23
N LYS A 330 15.40 -8.95 -22.89
CA LYS A 330 14.42 -10.03 -22.83
C LYS A 330 14.27 -10.72 -24.18
N ASN A 331 14.16 -9.95 -25.27
CA ASN A 331 14.03 -10.51 -26.61
C ASN A 331 15.30 -11.29 -27.02
N ALA A 332 16.49 -10.77 -26.71
CA ALA A 332 17.75 -11.45 -26.99
C ALA A 332 17.92 -12.73 -26.16
N ALA A 333 17.57 -12.69 -24.87
CA ALA A 333 17.56 -13.85 -23.99
C ALA A 333 16.54 -14.91 -24.46
N ARG A 334 15.36 -14.47 -24.92
CA ARG A 334 14.34 -15.36 -25.52
C ARG A 334 14.91 -16.10 -26.73
N ALA A 335 15.52 -15.36 -27.66
CA ALA A 335 16.13 -15.93 -28.86
C ALA A 335 17.23 -16.95 -28.52
N ALA A 336 18.10 -16.64 -27.55
CA ALA A 336 19.14 -17.54 -27.08
C ALA A 336 18.57 -18.83 -26.46
N LEU A 337 17.50 -18.73 -25.65
CA LEU A 337 16.85 -19.89 -25.05
C LEU A 337 16.11 -20.76 -26.06
N SER A 338 15.44 -20.16 -27.04
CA SER A 338 14.73 -20.88 -28.11
C SER A 338 15.66 -21.46 -29.17
N GLY A 339 16.87 -20.91 -29.29
CA GLY A 339 17.83 -21.23 -30.34
C GLY A 339 18.73 -22.43 -30.05
N SER A 340 19.66 -22.64 -30.98
CA SER A 340 20.75 -23.59 -30.91
C SER A 340 21.80 -23.19 -29.88
N ASP A 341 22.86 -23.99 -29.74
CA ASP A 341 23.99 -23.63 -28.89
C ASP A 341 24.81 -22.48 -29.51
N ASP A 342 24.86 -22.38 -30.85
CA ASP A 342 25.51 -21.26 -31.55
C ASP A 342 24.78 -19.93 -31.30
N ASP A 343 23.46 -19.95 -31.14
CA ASP A 343 22.67 -18.77 -30.78
C ASP A 343 23.00 -18.28 -29.37
N VAL A 344 23.21 -19.21 -28.42
CA VAL A 344 23.66 -18.87 -27.05
C VAL A 344 25.08 -18.30 -27.07
N VAL A 345 25.98 -18.89 -27.85
CA VAL A 345 27.35 -18.37 -28.02
C VAL A 345 27.31 -16.96 -28.60
N THR A 346 26.49 -16.72 -29.63
CA THR A 346 26.30 -15.40 -30.26
C THR A 346 25.74 -14.38 -29.26
N PHE A 347 24.77 -14.78 -28.46
CA PHE A 347 24.21 -13.97 -27.40
C PHE A 347 25.26 -13.57 -26.37
N VAL A 348 26.00 -14.53 -25.80
CA VAL A 348 27.02 -14.27 -24.76
C VAL A 348 28.16 -13.41 -25.30
N ARG A 349 28.65 -13.67 -26.52
CA ARG A 349 29.83 -12.98 -27.08
C ARG A 349 29.56 -11.54 -27.54
N GLY A 350 28.31 -11.16 -27.77
CA GLY A 350 28.01 -9.80 -28.24
C GLY A 350 26.53 -9.44 -28.28
N GLY A 351 25.63 -10.41 -28.50
CA GLY A 351 24.19 -10.12 -28.58
C GLY A 351 23.62 -9.47 -27.31
N LEU A 352 24.09 -9.89 -26.12
CA LEU A 352 23.69 -9.29 -24.85
C LEU A 352 24.13 -7.82 -24.75
N ALA A 353 25.36 -7.49 -25.14
CA ALA A 353 25.86 -6.11 -25.08
C ALA A 353 25.07 -5.17 -26.01
N VAL A 354 24.72 -5.64 -27.22
CA VAL A 354 23.89 -4.89 -28.16
C VAL A 354 22.47 -4.68 -27.60
N ALA A 355 21.90 -5.71 -27.00
CA ALA A 355 20.58 -5.62 -26.39
C ALA A 355 20.56 -4.67 -25.18
N GLN A 356 21.58 -4.73 -24.32
CA GLN A 356 21.76 -3.81 -23.20
C GLN A 356 21.89 -2.36 -23.67
N GLU A 357 22.71 -2.10 -24.69
CA GLU A 357 22.84 -0.77 -25.26
C GLU A 357 21.51 -0.25 -25.83
N THR A 358 20.71 -1.13 -26.44
CA THR A 358 19.38 -0.76 -26.96
C THR A 358 18.44 -0.35 -25.83
N ASP A 359 18.39 -1.12 -24.75
CA ASP A 359 17.56 -0.81 -23.57
C ASP A 359 18.05 0.46 -22.85
N ASP A 360 19.35 0.62 -22.66
CA ASP A 360 19.95 1.79 -22.02
C ASP A 360 19.68 3.07 -22.83
N ARG A 361 19.81 3.01 -24.17
CA ARG A 361 19.45 4.14 -25.04
C ARG A 361 17.96 4.45 -24.99
N ALA A 362 17.10 3.43 -24.93
CA ALA A 362 15.66 3.64 -24.75
C ALA A 362 15.36 4.34 -23.41
N ALA A 363 16.03 3.94 -22.32
CA ALA A 363 15.91 4.57 -21.01
C ALA A 363 16.35 6.05 -21.05
N VAL A 364 17.50 6.36 -21.66
CA VAL A 364 17.96 7.75 -21.82
C VAL A 364 17.04 8.55 -22.73
N SER A 365 16.47 7.94 -23.78
CA SER A 365 15.46 8.59 -24.62
C SER A 365 14.21 8.97 -23.84
N ALA A 366 13.78 8.14 -22.89
CA ALA A 366 12.66 8.47 -22.00
C ALA A 366 13.00 9.66 -21.10
N ILE A 367 14.22 9.72 -20.54
CA ILE A 367 14.69 10.88 -19.76
C ILE A 367 14.68 12.17 -20.62
N ALA A 368 15.13 12.10 -21.87
CA ALA A 368 15.16 13.25 -22.77
C ALA A 368 13.75 13.78 -23.11
N ALA A 369 12.75 12.89 -23.13
CA ALA A 369 11.36 13.20 -23.46
C ALA A 369 10.50 13.59 -22.25
N ASP A 370 10.91 13.24 -21.02
CA ASP A 370 10.14 13.55 -19.81
C ASP A 370 10.12 15.06 -19.53
N GLU A 371 8.95 15.69 -19.67
CA GLU A 371 8.78 17.13 -19.41
C GLU A 371 8.98 17.52 -17.94
N LYS A 372 8.87 16.57 -17.02
CA LYS A 372 9.10 16.79 -15.59
C LYS A 372 10.58 16.69 -15.22
N ALA A 373 11.41 16.09 -16.07
CA ALA A 373 12.84 16.02 -15.84
C ALA A 373 13.48 17.41 -15.96
N ARG A 374 14.50 17.66 -15.13
CA ARG A 374 15.21 18.94 -15.10
C ARG A 374 15.78 19.28 -16.49
N PRO A 375 15.69 20.54 -16.96
CA PRO A 375 16.14 20.91 -18.30
C PRO A 375 17.58 20.51 -18.63
N GLY A 376 18.51 20.66 -17.67
CA GLY A 376 19.90 20.23 -17.82
C GLY A 376 20.05 18.73 -18.02
N LEU A 377 19.30 17.92 -17.26
CA LEU A 377 19.28 16.47 -17.40
C LEU A 377 18.72 16.04 -18.77
N ARG A 378 17.64 16.68 -19.24
CA ARG A 378 17.08 16.40 -20.57
C ARG A 378 18.07 16.71 -21.69
N GLN A 379 18.83 17.79 -21.55
CA GLN A 379 19.87 18.13 -22.51
C GLN A 379 21.02 17.14 -22.47
N ALA A 380 21.51 16.79 -21.28
CA ALA A 380 22.56 15.78 -21.13
C ALA A 380 22.14 14.41 -21.67
N ALA A 381 20.86 14.05 -21.55
CA ALA A 381 20.29 12.85 -22.17
C ALA A 381 20.35 12.90 -23.71
N ARG A 382 19.97 14.03 -24.33
CA ARG A 382 20.10 14.22 -25.78
C ARG A 382 21.56 14.15 -26.24
N ASP A 383 22.46 14.78 -25.50
CA ASP A 383 23.89 14.79 -25.82
C ASP A 383 24.51 13.39 -25.67
N ALA A 384 24.14 12.64 -24.62
CA ALA A 384 24.56 11.26 -24.41
C ALA A 384 24.06 10.34 -25.54
N LEU A 385 22.83 10.51 -26.01
CA LEU A 385 22.27 9.75 -27.14
C LEU A 385 23.01 10.03 -28.45
N ALA A 386 23.46 11.26 -28.68
CA ALA A 386 24.27 11.64 -29.83
C ALA A 386 25.74 11.19 -29.72
N GLY A 387 26.18 10.77 -28.53
CA GLY A 387 27.55 10.39 -28.21
C GLY A 387 27.82 8.88 -28.18
N PRO A 388 29.02 8.48 -27.69
CA PRO A 388 29.37 7.07 -27.53
C PRO A 388 28.53 6.41 -26.43
N TYR A 389 28.41 5.07 -26.48
CA TYR A 389 27.66 4.30 -25.47
C TYR A 389 28.16 4.53 -24.04
N SER A 390 29.45 4.80 -23.84
CA SER A 390 29.99 5.16 -22.52
C SER A 390 29.35 6.41 -21.90
N ALA A 391 28.88 7.36 -22.71
CA ALA A 391 28.14 8.54 -22.23
C ALA A 391 26.73 8.18 -21.75
N VAL A 392 26.04 7.27 -22.47
CA VAL A 392 24.74 6.71 -22.07
C VAL A 392 24.85 5.99 -20.72
N VAL A 393 25.82 5.08 -20.60
CA VAL A 393 26.08 4.34 -19.36
C VAL A 393 26.46 5.28 -18.22
N ALA A 394 27.33 6.27 -18.47
CA ALA A 394 27.72 7.24 -17.45
C ALA A 394 26.51 8.00 -16.91
N LEU A 395 25.63 8.49 -17.79
CA LEU A 395 24.42 9.21 -17.41
C LEU A 395 23.46 8.33 -16.61
N LEU A 396 23.19 7.09 -17.04
CA LEU A 396 22.30 6.18 -16.31
C LEU A 396 22.87 5.81 -14.93
N ARG A 397 24.19 5.65 -14.83
CA ARG A 397 24.85 5.25 -13.58
C ARG A 397 24.88 6.37 -12.55
N THR A 398 25.18 7.61 -12.96
CA THR A 398 25.41 8.72 -12.01
C THR A 398 24.25 9.69 -11.95
N GLY A 399 23.44 9.78 -13.01
CA GLY A 399 22.45 10.84 -13.22
C GLY A 399 23.08 12.23 -13.26
N ASP A 400 24.40 12.32 -13.46
CA ASP A 400 25.15 13.58 -13.37
C ASP A 400 25.13 14.32 -14.71
N TYR A 401 25.06 15.65 -14.65
CA TYR A 401 25.00 16.52 -15.82
C TYR A 401 25.54 17.91 -15.51
N PRO A 402 26.03 18.65 -16.52
CA PRO A 402 26.47 20.03 -16.35
C PRO A 402 25.36 20.90 -15.73
N GLY A 403 25.67 21.54 -14.59
CA GLY A 403 24.72 22.39 -13.87
C GLY A 403 23.90 21.69 -12.78
N ARG A 404 24.01 20.35 -12.62
CA ARG A 404 23.27 19.61 -11.58
C ARG A 404 23.45 20.19 -10.19
N ASP A 405 24.66 20.59 -9.83
CA ASP A 405 24.94 21.15 -8.50
C ASP A 405 24.19 22.46 -8.25
N THR A 406 23.99 23.25 -9.30
CA THR A 406 23.20 24.47 -9.23
C THR A 406 21.72 24.12 -9.06
N ASP A 407 21.21 23.18 -9.86
CA ASP A 407 19.82 22.71 -9.76
C ASP A 407 19.53 22.09 -8.37
N ASP A 408 20.42 21.25 -7.86
CA ASP A 408 20.32 20.65 -6.52
C ASP A 408 20.29 21.74 -5.43
N ARG A 409 21.16 22.75 -5.51
CA ARG A 409 21.15 23.88 -4.57
C ARG A 409 19.88 24.73 -4.68
N VAL A 410 19.33 24.92 -5.87
CA VAL A 410 18.05 25.62 -6.07
C VAL A 410 16.92 24.84 -5.40
N GLU A 411 16.88 23.53 -5.58
CA GLU A 411 15.88 22.66 -4.93
C GLU A 411 16.00 22.71 -3.41
N VAL A 412 17.22 22.64 -2.85
CA VAL A 412 17.43 22.81 -1.40
C VAL A 412 16.95 24.18 -0.92
N ASN A 413 17.19 25.26 -1.68
CA ASN A 413 16.68 26.58 -1.33
C ASN A 413 15.13 26.63 -1.36
N GLN A 414 14.48 25.96 -2.30
CA GLN A 414 13.01 25.86 -2.35
C GLN A 414 12.46 25.10 -1.14
N ILE A 415 13.07 23.96 -0.78
CA ILE A 415 12.73 23.18 0.40
C ILE A 415 12.95 24.01 1.68
N MET A 416 14.06 24.73 1.77
CA MET A 416 14.37 25.63 2.89
C MET A 416 13.32 26.74 3.04
N ALA A 417 12.87 27.33 1.93
CA ALA A 417 11.87 28.39 1.96
C ALA A 417 10.51 27.90 2.49
N ALA A 418 10.09 26.69 2.09
CA ALA A 418 8.82 26.09 2.51
C ALA A 418 8.89 25.38 3.88
N GLY A 419 10.09 24.98 4.33
CA GLY A 419 10.30 24.16 5.51
C GLY A 419 10.16 24.88 6.86
N GLY A 420 10.04 24.09 7.92
CA GLY A 420 10.08 24.58 9.30
C GLY A 420 11.52 24.83 9.79
N PRO A 421 11.70 25.23 11.06
CA PRO A 421 13.01 25.57 11.63
C PRO A 421 14.08 24.47 11.50
N ALA A 422 13.73 23.21 11.73
CA ALA A 422 14.66 22.08 11.61
C ALA A 422 15.03 21.85 10.15
N THR A 423 14.06 21.88 9.23
CA THR A 423 14.30 21.80 7.79
C THR A 423 15.20 22.94 7.31
N LYS A 424 14.95 24.17 7.77
CA LYS A 424 15.78 25.34 7.44
C LYS A 424 17.21 25.19 7.93
N SER A 425 17.39 24.77 9.19
CA SER A 425 18.72 24.54 9.75
C SER A 425 19.48 23.43 9.01
N ALA A 426 18.81 22.32 8.70
CA ALA A 426 19.41 21.21 7.96
C ALA A 426 19.76 21.60 6.52
N ALA A 427 18.87 22.30 5.82
CA ALA A 427 19.10 22.80 4.48
C ALA A 427 20.27 23.80 4.43
N GLN A 428 20.33 24.73 5.38
CA GLN A 428 21.43 25.70 5.48
C GLN A 428 22.77 24.98 5.67
N ARG A 429 22.84 24.01 6.60
CA ARG A 429 24.07 23.20 6.79
C ARG A 429 24.48 22.49 5.50
N ALA A 430 23.53 21.95 4.74
CA ALA A 430 23.81 21.31 3.46
C ALA A 430 24.33 22.31 2.41
N LEU A 431 23.74 23.50 2.35
CA LEU A 431 24.17 24.59 1.45
C LEU A 431 25.53 25.20 1.82
N ASP A 432 25.92 25.15 3.10
CA ASP A 432 27.25 25.58 3.56
C ASP A 432 28.33 24.50 3.37
N GLY A 433 27.91 23.26 3.12
CA GLY A 433 28.77 22.10 2.91
C GLY A 433 29.16 21.86 1.46
N THR A 434 29.56 20.62 1.21
CA THR A 434 29.91 20.09 -0.11
C THR A 434 28.67 19.75 -0.94
N VAL A 435 28.87 19.52 -2.24
CA VAL A 435 27.81 18.99 -3.12
C VAL A 435 27.29 17.63 -2.61
N ALA A 436 28.14 16.82 -1.99
CA ALA A 436 27.70 15.57 -1.37
C ALA A 436 26.72 15.82 -0.21
N ASP A 437 26.93 16.87 0.59
CA ASP A 437 26.04 17.26 1.67
C ASP A 437 24.68 17.75 1.14
N VAL A 438 24.68 18.55 0.07
CA VAL A 438 23.46 18.97 -0.65
C VAL A 438 22.66 17.75 -1.12
N ARG A 439 23.34 16.78 -1.75
CA ARG A 439 22.69 15.58 -2.29
C ARG A 439 22.21 14.62 -1.19
N GLU A 440 22.95 14.47 -0.09
CA GLU A 440 22.49 13.67 1.06
C GLU A 440 21.28 14.31 1.74
N PHE A 441 21.24 15.65 1.81
CA PHE A 441 20.06 16.35 2.30
C PHE A 441 18.84 16.11 1.40
N LEU A 442 18.96 16.24 0.08
CA LEU A 442 17.87 15.93 -0.85
C LEU A 442 17.45 14.45 -0.78
N ALA A 443 18.40 13.52 -0.65
CA ALA A 443 18.09 12.10 -0.62
C ALA A 443 17.39 11.66 0.67
N ARG A 444 17.83 12.17 1.83
CA ARG A 444 17.37 11.70 3.15
C ARG A 444 17.14 12.81 4.16
N GLY A 445 18.06 13.78 4.22
CA GLY A 445 18.07 14.80 5.28
C GLY A 445 16.80 15.64 5.36
N GLN A 446 16.19 15.97 4.22
CA GLN A 446 14.95 16.76 4.17
C GLN A 446 13.78 16.07 4.86
N TYR A 447 13.64 14.75 4.70
CA TYR A 447 12.55 13.98 5.29
C TYR A 447 12.71 13.88 6.81
N ALA A 448 13.93 13.58 7.28
CA ALA A 448 14.23 13.55 8.71
C ALA A 448 14.00 14.93 9.37
N ALA A 449 14.43 16.00 8.71
CA ALA A 449 14.23 17.35 9.22
C ALA A 449 12.75 17.76 9.23
N HIS A 450 11.99 17.38 8.20
CA HIS A 450 10.55 17.59 8.15
C HIS A 450 9.82 16.87 9.29
N VAL A 451 10.16 15.61 9.56
CA VAL A 451 9.62 14.86 10.71
C VAL A 451 9.88 15.60 12.03
N ILE A 452 11.09 16.12 12.23
CA ILE A 452 11.41 16.92 13.43
C ILE A 452 10.49 18.15 13.52
N ASP A 453 10.31 18.88 12.42
CA ASP A 453 9.39 20.03 12.38
C ASP A 453 7.95 19.63 12.74
N LEU A 454 7.46 18.51 12.21
CA LEU A 454 6.13 17.99 12.52
C LEU A 454 6.01 17.58 13.99
N ARG A 455 6.97 16.83 14.55
CA ARG A 455 6.97 16.45 15.98
C ARG A 455 6.98 17.67 16.89
N VAL A 456 7.72 18.72 16.55
CA VAL A 456 7.71 19.98 17.29
C VAL A 456 6.33 20.63 17.22
N LYS A 457 5.71 20.71 16.03
CA LYS A 457 4.34 21.24 15.90
C LYS A 457 3.33 20.44 16.72
N VAL A 458 3.37 19.12 16.70
CA VAL A 458 2.49 18.29 17.54
C VAL A 458 2.77 18.52 19.02
N THR A 459 4.03 18.58 19.43
CA THR A 459 4.41 18.84 20.83
C THR A 459 3.93 20.21 21.30
N GLN A 460 3.93 21.23 20.43
CA GLN A 460 3.43 22.58 20.74
C GLN A 460 1.92 22.63 21.01
N THR A 461 1.16 21.63 20.55
CA THR A 461 -0.28 21.53 20.84
C THR A 461 -0.56 20.90 22.20
N LEU A 462 0.46 20.32 22.86
CA LEU A 462 0.31 19.85 24.23
C LEU A 462 0.02 21.05 25.13
N SER A 463 -0.93 20.89 26.05
CA SER A 463 -1.52 21.89 26.93
C SER A 463 -2.59 22.78 26.29
N ASP A 464 -2.97 22.58 25.02
CA ASP A 464 -4.14 23.27 24.42
C ASP A 464 -5.45 22.82 25.09
N GLY A 465 -5.51 21.59 25.58
CA GLY A 465 -6.67 20.99 26.23
C GLY A 465 -6.50 19.48 26.46
N ALA A 466 -7.37 18.88 27.26
CA ALA A 466 -7.19 17.51 27.73
C ALA A 466 -7.44 16.46 26.62
N GLU A 467 -8.37 16.74 25.69
CA GLU A 467 -8.59 15.95 24.48
C GLU A 467 -7.44 16.10 23.50
N VAL A 468 -6.95 17.33 23.28
CA VAL A 468 -5.78 17.58 22.44
C VAL A 468 -4.57 16.82 22.99
N ASP A 469 -4.30 16.89 24.29
CA ASP A 469 -3.22 16.16 24.95
C ASP A 469 -3.33 14.65 24.74
N ALA A 470 -4.54 14.10 24.89
CA ALA A 470 -4.76 12.67 24.74
C ALA A 470 -4.45 12.18 23.33
N VAL A 471 -4.85 12.93 22.30
CA VAL A 471 -4.60 12.58 20.90
C VAL A 471 -3.14 12.83 20.52
N ALA A 472 -2.59 14.00 20.90
CA ALA A 472 -1.21 14.39 20.61
C ALA A 472 -0.20 13.39 21.18
N GLN A 473 -0.41 12.91 22.42
CA GLN A 473 0.44 11.88 23.02
C GLN A 473 0.42 10.58 22.22
N GLY A 474 -0.77 10.09 21.84
CA GLY A 474 -0.89 8.89 21.01
C GLY A 474 -0.20 9.02 19.64
N VAL A 475 -0.23 10.22 19.06
CA VAL A 475 0.46 10.54 17.80
C VAL A 475 1.98 10.58 17.99
N LEU A 476 2.48 11.17 19.08
CA LEU A 476 3.93 11.25 19.38
C LEU A 476 4.55 9.90 19.76
N ASP A 477 3.75 9.02 20.36
CA ASP A 477 4.12 7.64 20.73
C ASP A 477 4.07 6.68 19.51
N GLY A 478 3.43 7.10 18.42
CA GLY A 478 3.26 6.33 17.19
C GLY A 478 4.33 6.56 16.12
N PRO A 479 4.18 5.92 14.95
CA PRO A 479 5.05 6.15 13.80
C PRO A 479 4.96 7.59 13.29
N ASP A 480 6.02 8.05 12.63
CA ASP A 480 6.09 9.42 12.10
C ASP A 480 4.97 9.72 11.07
N SER A 481 4.40 8.68 10.46
CA SER A 481 3.24 8.75 9.56
C SER A 481 1.98 9.32 10.22
N PHE A 482 1.90 9.35 11.56
CA PHE A 482 0.75 9.89 12.30
C PHE A 482 0.79 11.41 12.44
N LEU A 483 1.96 12.04 12.30
CA LEU A 483 2.16 13.45 12.64
C LEU A 483 1.40 14.39 11.72
N GLN A 484 1.50 14.19 10.40
CA GLN A 484 0.88 15.06 9.41
C GLN A 484 -0.66 14.94 9.41
N PRO A 485 -1.27 13.74 9.40
CA PRO A 485 -2.74 13.60 9.51
C PRO A 485 -3.31 14.23 10.78
N TYR A 486 -2.56 14.18 11.88
CA TYR A 486 -2.97 14.84 13.11
C TYR A 486 -3.09 16.36 12.94
N LEU A 487 -2.08 16.99 12.35
CA LEU A 487 -2.06 18.44 12.12
C LEU A 487 -3.11 18.87 11.09
N ASP A 488 -3.37 18.05 10.08
CA ASP A 488 -4.29 18.37 8.98
C ASP A 488 -5.77 18.26 9.37
N GLY A 489 -6.11 17.43 10.36
CA GLY A 489 -7.51 17.20 10.73
C GLY A 489 -7.77 16.92 12.21
N GLU A 490 -7.04 16.00 12.82
CA GLU A 490 -7.39 15.53 14.17
C GLU A 490 -7.19 16.58 15.27
N LEU A 491 -6.24 17.49 15.11
CA LEU A 491 -6.03 18.61 16.05
C LEU A 491 -7.27 19.51 16.15
N ALA A 492 -7.86 19.90 15.01
CA ALA A 492 -9.05 20.75 14.99
C ALA A 492 -10.24 20.05 15.68
N LYS A 493 -10.40 18.74 15.43
CA LYS A 493 -11.42 17.91 16.07
C LYS A 493 -11.20 17.78 17.58
N ALA A 494 -9.95 17.62 18.02
CA ALA A 494 -9.63 17.57 19.45
C ALA A 494 -9.94 18.89 20.16
N ARG A 495 -9.56 20.03 19.55
CA ARG A 495 -9.89 21.37 20.08
C ARG A 495 -11.40 21.62 20.17
N ALA A 496 -12.19 21.15 19.19
CA ALA A 496 -13.64 21.26 19.25
C ALA A 496 -14.24 20.50 20.44
N ARG A 497 -13.67 19.34 20.80
CA ARG A 497 -14.08 18.53 21.96
C ARG A 497 -13.69 19.17 23.29
N ASP A 498 -12.52 19.78 23.36
CA ASP A 498 -12.11 20.57 24.52
C ASP A 498 -13.03 21.79 24.72
N ALA A 499 -13.37 22.50 23.64
CA ALA A 499 -14.30 23.62 23.70
C ALA A 499 -15.69 23.20 24.20
N PHE A 500 -16.23 22.09 23.67
CA PHE A 500 -17.48 21.51 24.15
C PHE A 500 -17.43 21.18 25.64
N THR A 501 -16.36 20.53 26.10
CA THR A 501 -16.16 20.18 27.51
C THR A 501 -16.08 21.44 28.39
N ALA A 502 -15.42 22.51 27.92
CA ALA A 502 -15.32 23.76 28.66
C ALA A 502 -16.70 24.45 28.81
N GLU A 503 -17.52 24.44 27.76
CA GLU A 503 -18.88 24.98 27.79
C GLU A 503 -19.77 24.21 28.78
N HIS A 504 -19.70 22.88 28.76
CA HIS A 504 -20.40 22.02 29.72
C HIS A 504 -20.00 22.34 31.17
N VAL A 505 -18.69 22.45 31.44
CA VAL A 505 -18.19 22.82 32.77
C VAL A 505 -18.69 24.19 33.22
N ALA A 506 -18.80 25.17 32.30
CA ALA A 506 -19.36 26.48 32.62
C ALA A 506 -20.85 26.39 33.01
N LYS A 507 -21.65 25.58 32.32
CA LYS A 507 -23.07 25.33 32.67
C LYS A 507 -23.19 24.68 34.04
N VAL A 508 -22.39 23.66 34.33
CA VAL A 508 -22.33 23.01 35.65
C VAL A 508 -22.02 24.02 36.77
N ASN A 509 -20.99 24.83 36.58
CA ASN A 509 -20.60 25.84 37.58
C ASN A 509 -21.69 26.90 37.79
N ALA A 510 -22.38 27.32 36.72
CA ALA A 510 -23.49 28.26 36.81
C ALA A 510 -24.67 27.70 37.61
N LEU A 511 -24.96 26.40 37.50
CA LEU A 511 -25.98 25.74 38.32
C LEU A 511 -25.55 25.64 39.79
N LEU A 512 -24.30 25.24 40.04
CA LEU A 512 -23.77 25.15 41.41
C LEU A 512 -23.80 26.51 42.13
N ALA A 513 -23.57 27.61 41.41
CA ALA A 513 -23.65 28.97 41.97
C ALA A 513 -25.07 29.39 42.39
N GLN A 514 -26.11 28.69 41.94
CA GLN A 514 -27.51 28.98 42.33
C GLN A 514 -27.95 28.28 43.64
N LEU A 515 -27.09 27.44 44.23
CA LEU A 515 -27.41 26.77 45.49
C LEU A 515 -27.47 27.79 46.65
N PRO A 516 -28.57 27.84 47.43
CA PRO A 516 -28.73 28.76 48.56
C PRO A 516 -27.79 28.41 49.71
#